data_AF-A0AAV2LJ84-F1
#
_entry.id   AF-A0AAV2LJ84-F1
#
_cell.length_a   1.000
_cell.length_b   1.000
_cell.length_c   1.000
_cell.angle_alpha   90.00
_cell.angle_beta   90.00
_cell.angle_gamma   90.00
#
_symmetry.space_group_name_H-M   'P 1'
#
loop_
_entity.id
_entity.type
_entity.pdbx_description
1 polymer ?
#
loop_
_entity_poly.entity_id
_entity_poly.type
_entity_poly.pdbx_seq_one_letter_code
_entity_poly.pdbx_strand_id
1 'polypeptide(L)'
;MSRQGLRKVCFEDYDGVIGFVNTGCHWKCVYLNAITQQIFMLDPLKTLKEADDTQMAAQRFGQYFKMRRNRLGKEDWIHITWKPGNIPHTHQQDSVSCGVFVMQMVKALAISFPYIPKGIQVETTQKAMGNLRKEMAEEILRMSASDFCSLCGLQNSNANGATWIQCDNCQGWFHIECVEMAQEDIPDQKVEWLCQWC
;
A
#
# COMPACT_ATOMS: atom_id res chain seq x y z
N MET A 1 1.08 -7.97 -24.50
CA MET A 1 0.17 -8.78 -23.64
C MET A 1 0.88 -9.71 -22.64
N SER A 2 2.22 -9.93 -22.68
CA SER A 2 2.89 -10.92 -21.82
C SER A 2 2.99 -10.57 -20.32
N ARG A 3 2.99 -9.28 -19.95
CA ARG A 3 3.18 -8.83 -18.56
C ARG A 3 1.96 -9.01 -17.64
N GLN A 4 0.74 -8.95 -18.19
CA GLN A 4 -0.50 -8.96 -17.38
C GLN A 4 -0.86 -10.35 -16.82
N GLY A 5 -0.24 -11.41 -17.33
CA GLY A 5 -0.54 -12.78 -16.93
C GLY A 5 0.12 -13.23 -15.63
N LEU A 6 0.92 -12.40 -14.95
CA LEU A 6 1.59 -12.72 -13.65
C LEU A 6 2.18 -14.15 -13.61
N ARG A 7 3.09 -14.47 -14.53
CA ARG A 7 3.61 -15.84 -14.77
C ARG A 7 4.28 -16.49 -13.57
N LYS A 8 4.92 -15.68 -12.71
CA LYS A 8 5.66 -16.14 -11.53
C LYS A 8 4.79 -16.23 -10.26
N VAL A 9 3.51 -15.90 -10.35
CA VAL A 9 2.57 -15.95 -9.23
C VAL A 9 1.70 -17.20 -9.37
N CYS A 10 1.48 -17.91 -8.29
CA CYS A 10 0.44 -18.94 -8.15
C CYS A 10 -0.58 -18.43 -7.13
N PHE A 11 -1.82 -18.18 -7.54
CA PHE A 11 -2.82 -17.61 -6.64
C PHE A 11 -3.29 -18.58 -5.56
N GLU A 12 -3.14 -19.90 -5.75
CA GLU A 12 -3.41 -20.91 -4.71
C GLU A 12 -2.49 -20.79 -3.48
N ASP A 13 -1.36 -20.08 -3.59
CA ASP A 13 -0.45 -19.83 -2.47
C ASP A 13 -0.95 -18.71 -1.54
N TYR A 14 -2.09 -18.09 -1.87
CA TYR A 14 -2.66 -16.95 -1.18
C TYR A 14 -4.13 -17.21 -0.87
N ASP A 15 -4.63 -16.53 0.15
CA ASP A 15 -6.04 -16.57 0.56
C ASP A 15 -6.78 -15.25 0.26
N GLY A 16 -6.02 -14.22 -0.13
CA GLY A 16 -6.56 -12.91 -0.47
C GLY A 16 -5.62 -12.09 -1.32
N VAL A 17 -6.20 -11.19 -2.13
CA VAL A 17 -5.47 -10.29 -3.03
C VAL A 17 -6.06 -8.90 -2.90
N ILE A 18 -5.19 -7.91 -2.68
CA ILE A 18 -5.55 -6.49 -2.72
C ILE A 18 -4.94 -5.88 -3.98
N GLY A 19 -5.71 -5.06 -4.66
CA GLY A 19 -5.27 -4.31 -5.83
C GLY A 19 -5.88 -2.92 -5.86
N PHE A 20 -5.38 -2.11 -6.79
CA PHE A 20 -5.74 -0.71 -6.91
C PHE A 20 -6.13 -0.39 -8.35
N VAL A 21 -7.20 0.37 -8.52
CA VAL A 21 -7.68 0.82 -9.83
C VAL A 21 -7.66 2.35 -9.84
N ASN A 22 -6.92 2.94 -10.78
CA ASN A 22 -6.95 4.38 -11.02
C ASN A 22 -7.52 4.65 -12.41
N THR A 23 -8.68 5.27 -12.45
CA THR A 23 -9.35 5.67 -13.70
C THR A 23 -9.80 7.11 -13.57
N GLY A 24 -9.34 7.99 -14.47
CA GLY A 24 -9.68 9.41 -14.42
C GLY A 24 -9.19 10.13 -13.16
N CYS A 25 -8.01 9.76 -12.65
CA CYS A 25 -7.41 10.28 -11.41
C CYS A 25 -8.20 9.97 -10.14
N HIS A 26 -9.10 8.98 -10.19
CA HIS A 26 -9.86 8.50 -9.05
C HIS A 26 -9.42 7.09 -8.67
N TRP A 27 -9.02 6.92 -7.40
CA TRP A 27 -8.55 5.65 -6.87
C TRP A 27 -9.69 4.85 -6.26
N LYS A 28 -9.75 3.56 -6.61
CA LYS A 28 -10.60 2.54 -5.99
C LYS A 28 -9.76 1.36 -5.52
N CYS A 29 -10.24 0.64 -4.51
CA CYS A 29 -9.63 -0.61 -4.05
C CYS A 29 -10.40 -1.80 -4.63
N VAL A 30 -9.68 -2.81 -5.12
CA VAL A 30 -10.24 -4.13 -5.42
C VAL A 30 -9.69 -5.13 -4.42
N TYR A 31 -10.57 -5.94 -3.83
CA TYR A 31 -10.18 -6.96 -2.87
C TYR A 31 -10.84 -8.29 -3.23
N LEU A 32 -10.04 -9.34 -3.37
CA LEU A 32 -10.49 -10.71 -3.54
C LEU A 32 -10.18 -11.46 -2.25
N ASN A 33 -11.18 -12.13 -1.68
CA ASN A 33 -11.01 -13.03 -0.55
C ASN A 33 -11.39 -14.44 -1.02
N ALA A 34 -10.41 -15.32 -1.17
CA ALA A 34 -10.62 -16.67 -1.69
C ALA A 34 -11.32 -17.58 -0.68
N ILE A 35 -11.16 -17.32 0.62
CA ILE A 35 -11.82 -18.06 1.70
C ILE A 35 -13.34 -17.89 1.61
N THR A 36 -13.82 -16.65 1.46
CA THR A 36 -15.26 -16.37 1.29
C THR A 36 -15.72 -16.45 -0.17
N GLN A 37 -14.77 -16.57 -1.12
CA GLN A 37 -15.01 -16.53 -2.57
C GLN A 37 -15.70 -15.24 -3.02
N GLN A 38 -15.43 -14.13 -2.32
CA GLN A 38 -16.02 -12.83 -2.62
C GLN A 38 -14.99 -11.88 -3.20
N ILE A 39 -15.48 -10.98 -4.06
CA ILE A 39 -14.74 -9.83 -4.56
C ILE A 39 -15.46 -8.54 -4.17
N PHE A 40 -14.69 -7.50 -3.87
CA PHE A 40 -15.18 -6.21 -3.42
C PHE A 40 -14.53 -5.11 -4.25
N MET A 41 -15.32 -4.15 -4.71
CA MET A 41 -14.82 -2.87 -5.19
C MET A 41 -15.19 -1.81 -4.16
N LEU A 42 -14.20 -1.21 -3.51
CA LEU A 42 -14.44 -0.13 -2.56
C LEU A 42 -14.14 1.19 -3.27
N ASP A 43 -15.19 1.98 -3.48
CA ASP A 43 -15.13 3.29 -4.08
C ASP A 43 -15.25 4.37 -2.98
N PRO A 44 -14.22 5.21 -2.77
CA PRO A 44 -14.34 6.33 -1.85
C PRO A 44 -15.47 7.30 -2.21
N LEU A 45 -15.85 7.40 -3.48
CA LEU A 45 -16.98 8.24 -3.90
C LEU A 45 -18.29 7.51 -3.70
N LYS A 46 -19.31 8.22 -3.19
CA LYS A 46 -20.67 7.70 -3.16
C LYS A 46 -21.21 7.63 -4.58
N THR A 47 -21.18 6.44 -5.17
CA THR A 47 -21.72 6.19 -6.51
C THR A 47 -22.80 5.12 -6.47
N LEU A 48 -23.78 5.22 -7.37
CA LEU A 48 -24.76 4.15 -7.59
C LEU A 48 -24.16 2.95 -8.34
N LYS A 49 -22.90 3.04 -8.76
CA LYS A 49 -22.24 2.07 -9.65
C LYS A 49 -21.38 1.06 -8.91
N GLU A 50 -21.11 1.22 -7.62
CA GLU A 50 -20.18 0.36 -6.91
C GLU A 50 -20.61 -1.12 -6.92
N ALA A 51 -21.91 -1.39 -6.78
CA ALA A 51 -22.46 -2.74 -6.90
C ALA A 51 -22.25 -3.34 -8.31
N ASP A 52 -22.51 -2.54 -9.35
CA ASP A 52 -22.30 -2.93 -10.75
C ASP A 52 -20.81 -3.14 -11.05
N ASP A 53 -19.94 -2.26 -10.55
CA ASP A 53 -18.48 -2.35 -10.67
C ASP A 53 -17.97 -3.62 -9.98
N THR A 54 -18.51 -3.96 -8.80
CA THR A 54 -18.15 -5.20 -8.09
C THR A 54 -18.62 -6.44 -8.85
N GLN A 55 -19.84 -6.42 -9.38
CA GLN A 55 -20.36 -7.50 -10.22
C GLN A 55 -19.52 -7.68 -11.49
N MET A 56 -19.13 -6.59 -12.13
CA MET A 56 -18.25 -6.61 -13.29
C MET A 56 -16.85 -7.13 -12.91
N ALA A 57 -16.30 -6.73 -11.77
CA ALA A 57 -15.02 -7.23 -11.27
C ALA A 57 -15.06 -8.75 -11.10
N ALA A 58 -16.12 -9.29 -10.48
CA ALA A 58 -16.30 -10.74 -10.32
C ALA A 58 -16.21 -11.49 -11.66
N GLN A 59 -16.91 -10.98 -12.67
CA GLN A 59 -16.88 -11.56 -14.02
C GLN A 59 -15.49 -11.45 -14.67
N ARG A 60 -14.86 -10.28 -14.58
CA ARG A 60 -13.55 -10.00 -15.19
C ARG A 60 -12.43 -10.81 -14.56
N PHE A 61 -12.40 -10.94 -13.23
CA PHE A 61 -11.41 -11.78 -12.56
C PHE A 61 -11.65 -13.26 -12.83
N GLY A 62 -12.90 -13.73 -12.86
CA GLY A 62 -13.21 -15.09 -13.32
C GLY A 62 -12.70 -15.38 -14.75
N GLN A 63 -12.88 -14.43 -15.67
CA GLN A 63 -12.30 -14.51 -17.02
C GLN A 63 -10.77 -14.48 -17.01
N TYR A 64 -10.17 -13.69 -16.12
CA TYR A 64 -8.71 -13.59 -15.97
C TYR A 64 -8.09 -14.93 -15.56
N PHE A 65 -8.65 -15.64 -14.58
CA PHE A 65 -8.14 -16.96 -14.16
C PHE A 65 -8.31 -18.02 -15.26
N LYS A 66 -9.43 -18.01 -16.00
CA LYS A 66 -9.61 -18.85 -17.19
C LYS A 66 -8.57 -18.55 -18.28
N MET A 67 -8.26 -17.27 -18.50
CA MET A 67 -7.22 -16.85 -19.43
C MET A 67 -5.84 -17.34 -18.98
N ARG A 68 -5.52 -17.25 -17.68
CA ARG A 68 -4.26 -17.78 -17.11
C ARG A 68 -4.12 -19.28 -17.33
N ARG A 69 -5.18 -20.07 -17.14
CA ARG A 69 -5.19 -21.49 -17.50
C ARG A 69 -4.87 -21.70 -18.97
N ASN A 70 -5.64 -21.08 -19.86
CA ASN A 70 -5.52 -21.30 -21.29
C ASN A 70 -4.17 -20.85 -21.87
N ARG A 71 -3.55 -19.81 -21.29
CA ARG A 71 -2.29 -19.24 -21.81
C ARG A 71 -1.04 -19.71 -21.09
N LEU A 72 -1.14 -20.07 -19.81
CA LEU A 72 0.00 -20.34 -18.93
C LEU A 72 -0.06 -21.72 -18.27
N GLY A 73 -1.13 -22.50 -18.46
CA GLY A 73 -1.33 -23.79 -17.80
C GLY A 73 -1.53 -23.69 -16.28
N LYS A 74 -1.90 -22.50 -15.77
CA LYS A 74 -2.12 -22.25 -14.35
C LYS A 74 -3.59 -22.56 -14.00
N GLU A 75 -3.81 -23.53 -13.12
CA GLU A 75 -5.16 -23.94 -12.66
C GLU A 75 -5.62 -23.17 -11.41
N ASP A 76 -4.94 -22.07 -11.06
CA ASP A 76 -5.17 -21.33 -9.84
C ASP A 76 -6.50 -20.56 -9.85
N TRP A 77 -7.31 -20.76 -8.80
CA TRP A 77 -8.61 -20.16 -8.54
C TRP A 77 -9.63 -20.25 -9.68
N ILE A 78 -9.41 -21.13 -10.67
CA ILE A 78 -10.35 -21.31 -11.78
C ILE A 78 -11.69 -21.91 -11.33
N HIS A 79 -11.66 -22.67 -10.24
CA HIS A 79 -12.82 -23.34 -9.67
C HIS A 79 -13.69 -22.39 -8.83
N ILE A 80 -13.15 -21.21 -8.45
CA ILE A 80 -13.88 -20.23 -7.66
C ILE A 80 -14.91 -19.51 -8.55
N THR A 81 -16.16 -19.53 -8.10
CA THR A 81 -17.21 -18.69 -8.66
C THR A 81 -17.33 -17.43 -7.83
N TRP A 82 -16.56 -16.40 -8.20
CA TRP A 82 -16.48 -15.14 -7.48
C TRP A 82 -17.86 -14.48 -7.32
N LYS A 83 -18.23 -14.19 -6.08
CA LYS A 83 -19.47 -13.50 -5.73
C LYS A 83 -19.19 -12.02 -5.43
N PRO A 84 -20.02 -11.09 -5.90
CA PRO A 84 -19.89 -9.71 -5.47
C PRO A 84 -20.16 -9.62 -3.96
N GLY A 85 -19.27 -8.93 -3.26
CA GLY A 85 -19.43 -8.57 -1.86
C GLY A 85 -19.73 -7.09 -1.69
N ASN A 86 -20.13 -6.71 -0.47
CA ASN A 86 -20.35 -5.33 -0.09
C ASN A 86 -19.77 -5.12 1.32
N ILE A 87 -19.01 -4.05 1.51
CA ILE A 87 -18.49 -3.63 2.81
C ILE A 87 -18.95 -2.19 2.99
N PRO A 88 -19.87 -1.89 3.93
CA PRO A 88 -20.28 -0.53 4.19
C PRO A 88 -19.09 0.35 4.62
N HIS A 89 -18.90 1.50 3.97
CA HIS A 89 -17.80 2.41 4.27
C HIS A 89 -18.18 3.88 4.22
N THR A 90 -17.40 4.71 4.92
CA THR A 90 -17.51 6.16 4.78
C THR A 90 -17.08 6.59 3.38
N HIS A 91 -17.80 7.55 2.82
CA HIS A 91 -17.49 8.13 1.51
C HIS A 91 -16.79 9.47 1.66
N GLN A 92 -15.82 9.73 0.80
CA GLN A 92 -15.12 11.00 0.74
C GLN A 92 -16.07 12.15 0.40
N GLN A 93 -15.74 13.33 0.91
CA GLN A 93 -16.52 14.56 0.72
C GLN A 93 -15.77 15.62 -0.11
N ASP A 94 -14.57 15.29 -0.58
CA ASP A 94 -13.71 16.16 -1.39
C ASP A 94 -13.26 15.46 -2.68
N SER A 95 -12.53 16.20 -3.54
CA SER A 95 -12.05 15.70 -4.84
C SER A 95 -10.62 15.14 -4.83
N VAL A 96 -9.93 15.13 -3.69
CA VAL A 96 -8.47 14.89 -3.61
C VAL A 96 -8.06 13.78 -2.64
N SER A 97 -9.00 13.26 -1.86
CA SER A 97 -8.72 12.32 -0.76
C SER A 97 -8.92 10.85 -1.12
N CYS A 98 -9.25 10.51 -2.37
CA CYS A 98 -9.58 9.12 -2.76
C CYS A 98 -8.42 8.16 -2.44
N GLY A 99 -7.18 8.60 -2.66
CA GLY A 99 -5.99 7.84 -2.26
C GLY A 99 -5.88 7.61 -0.75
N VAL A 100 -6.20 8.61 0.08
CA VAL A 100 -6.18 8.48 1.56
C VAL A 100 -7.23 7.46 2.01
N PHE A 101 -8.45 7.54 1.44
CA PHE A 101 -9.52 6.60 1.74
C PHE A 101 -9.14 5.17 1.34
N VAL A 102 -8.60 4.98 0.14
CA VAL A 102 -8.12 3.66 -0.33
C VAL A 102 -7.05 3.08 0.61
N MET A 103 -6.11 3.90 1.08
CA MET A 103 -5.10 3.45 2.05
C MET A 103 -5.72 3.00 3.38
N GLN A 104 -6.70 3.75 3.91
CA GLN A 104 -7.39 3.37 5.14
C GLN A 104 -8.26 2.11 4.96
N MET A 105 -8.90 1.97 3.79
CA MET A 105 -9.66 0.75 3.45
C MET A 105 -8.74 -0.47 3.43
N VAL A 106 -7.58 -0.38 2.77
CA VAL A 106 -6.60 -1.46 2.73
C VAL A 106 -6.08 -1.79 4.12
N LYS A 107 -5.78 -0.78 4.96
CA LYS A 107 -5.38 -1.00 6.35
C LYS A 107 -6.45 -1.78 7.12
N ALA A 108 -7.72 -1.41 6.99
CA ALA A 108 -8.82 -2.13 7.64
C ALA A 108 -8.99 -3.57 7.13
N LEU A 109 -8.85 -3.79 5.82
CA LEU A 109 -8.90 -5.12 5.21
C LEU A 109 -7.74 -6.01 5.71
N ALA A 110 -6.52 -5.48 5.72
CA ALA A 110 -5.33 -6.20 6.16
C ALA A 110 -5.39 -6.59 7.65
N ILE A 111 -5.87 -5.68 8.51
CA ILE A 111 -6.06 -5.95 9.94
C ILE A 111 -7.17 -6.99 10.19
N SER A 112 -8.24 -6.96 9.38
CA SER A 112 -9.38 -7.86 9.57
C SER A 112 -9.18 -9.25 8.98
N PHE A 113 -8.20 -9.41 8.09
CA PHE A 113 -7.92 -10.67 7.41
C PHE A 113 -7.71 -11.82 8.43
N PRO A 114 -8.32 -13.01 8.24
CA PRO A 114 -9.05 -13.48 7.05
C PRO A 114 -10.52 -13.05 6.94
N TYR A 115 -11.05 -12.33 7.92
CA TYR A 115 -12.46 -11.93 7.98
C TYR A 115 -12.75 -10.68 7.14
N ILE A 116 -14.03 -10.53 6.76
CA ILE A 116 -14.53 -9.33 6.11
C ILE A 116 -14.97 -8.32 7.19
N PRO A 117 -14.44 -7.08 7.20
CA PRO A 117 -14.88 -6.08 8.15
C PRO A 117 -16.38 -5.77 7.96
N LYS A 118 -17.11 -5.59 9.07
CA LYS A 118 -18.54 -5.21 9.03
C LYS A 118 -18.77 -3.80 8.48
N GLY A 119 -17.75 -2.96 8.54
CA GLY A 119 -17.70 -1.67 7.88
C GLY A 119 -16.39 -0.94 8.15
N ILE A 120 -16.12 0.09 7.34
CA ILE A 120 -14.87 0.87 7.38
C ILE A 120 -15.23 2.33 7.61
N GLN A 121 -14.74 2.93 8.70
CA GLN A 121 -15.01 4.32 9.03
C GLN A 121 -13.76 5.17 8.87
N VAL A 122 -13.89 6.30 8.17
CA VAL A 122 -12.82 7.26 7.94
C VAL A 122 -13.36 8.66 8.25
N GLU A 123 -12.70 9.40 9.15
CA GLU A 123 -13.12 10.75 9.47
C GLU A 123 -12.91 11.68 8.27
N THR A 124 -13.96 12.37 7.82
CA THR A 124 -13.96 13.11 6.55
C THR A 124 -13.59 14.59 6.67
N THR A 125 -13.23 15.07 7.86
CA THR A 125 -12.90 16.49 8.06
C THR A 125 -11.57 16.81 7.37
N GLN A 126 -11.41 18.04 6.86
CA GLN A 126 -10.13 18.45 6.24
C GLN A 126 -8.95 18.32 7.21
N LYS A 127 -9.17 18.62 8.49
CA LYS A 127 -8.16 18.46 9.53
C LYS A 127 -7.77 16.99 9.70
N ALA A 128 -8.74 16.07 9.77
CA ALA A 128 -8.46 14.64 9.86
C ALA A 128 -7.75 14.11 8.61
N MET A 129 -8.14 14.56 7.42
CA MET A 129 -7.45 14.22 6.18
C MET A 129 -6.00 14.70 6.17
N GLY A 130 -5.74 15.92 6.65
CA GLY A 130 -4.39 16.46 6.82
C GLY A 130 -3.56 15.62 7.79
N ASN A 131 -4.13 15.27 8.94
CA ASN A 131 -3.48 14.42 9.93
C ASN A 131 -3.18 13.02 9.40
N LEU A 132 -4.14 12.36 8.74
CA LEU A 132 -3.94 11.04 8.15
C LEU A 132 -2.83 11.05 7.10
N ARG A 133 -2.74 12.09 6.25
CA ARG A 133 -1.64 12.23 5.29
C ARG A 133 -0.29 12.36 6.00
N LYS A 134 -0.23 13.17 7.05
CA LYS A 134 0.98 13.35 7.86
C LYS A 134 1.39 12.04 8.52
N GLU A 135 0.47 11.35 9.19
CA GLU A 135 0.71 10.08 9.87
C GLU A 135 1.21 9.00 8.89
N MET A 136 0.59 8.87 7.72
CA MET A 136 1.05 7.93 6.70
C MET A 136 2.46 8.27 6.20
N ALA A 137 2.77 9.55 6.01
CA ALA A 137 4.11 9.97 5.60
C ALA A 137 5.15 9.66 6.69
N GLU A 138 4.84 9.95 7.96
CA GLU A 138 5.71 9.64 9.10
C GLU A 138 5.94 8.13 9.26
N GLU A 139 4.90 7.31 9.09
CA GLU A 139 5.00 5.86 9.17
C GLU A 139 5.89 5.29 8.05
N ILE A 140 5.69 5.74 6.80
CA ILE A 140 6.52 5.34 5.66
C ILE A 140 7.99 5.73 5.90
N LEU A 141 8.24 6.97 6.32
CA LEU A 141 9.59 7.45 6.58
C LEU A 141 10.27 6.66 7.70
N ARG A 142 9.55 6.39 8.81
CA ARG A 142 10.07 5.60 9.92
C ARG A 142 10.43 4.17 9.50
N MET A 143 9.60 3.53 8.69
CA MET A 143 9.85 2.16 8.23
C MET A 143 10.93 2.05 7.15
N SER A 144 11.16 3.13 6.40
CA SER A 144 12.15 3.16 5.32
C SER A 144 13.56 3.52 5.83
N ALA A 145 13.66 3.99 7.07
CA ALA A 145 14.88 4.54 7.65
C ALA A 145 15.96 3.51 8.05
N SER A 146 15.71 2.19 7.97
CA SER A 146 16.71 1.19 8.40
C SER A 146 17.74 0.84 7.33
N ASP A 147 17.35 0.87 6.05
CA ASP A 147 18.18 0.30 4.97
C ASP A 147 18.64 1.36 3.95
N PHE A 148 18.11 2.58 4.05
CA PHE A 148 18.38 3.67 3.12
C PHE A 148 18.71 4.96 3.87
N CYS A 149 19.64 5.73 3.31
CA CYS A 149 19.95 7.05 3.84
C CYS A 149 18.71 7.94 3.76
N SER A 150 18.35 8.53 4.90
CA SER A 150 17.15 9.34 5.07
C SER A 150 17.21 10.68 4.30
N LEU A 151 18.38 11.05 3.75
CA LEU A 151 18.53 12.21 2.87
C LEU A 151 18.53 11.83 1.38
N CYS A 152 19.36 10.88 0.94
CA CYS A 152 19.54 10.57 -0.48
C CYS A 152 18.69 9.38 -0.98
N GLY A 153 18.12 8.59 -0.08
CA GLY A 153 17.31 7.41 -0.41
C GLY A 153 18.09 6.23 -0.98
N LEU A 154 19.42 6.25 -0.91
CA LEU A 154 20.30 5.18 -1.40
C LEU A 154 20.81 4.31 -0.24
N GLN A 155 21.03 3.04 -0.52
CA GLN A 155 21.64 2.10 0.43
C GLN A 155 23.17 2.28 0.48
N ASN A 156 23.81 2.48 -0.67
CA ASN A 156 25.24 2.79 -0.74
C ASN A 156 25.43 4.26 -1.11
N SER A 157 26.42 4.91 -0.51
CA SER A 157 26.89 6.20 -1.00
C SER A 157 27.67 6.01 -2.31
N ASN A 158 27.98 7.11 -3.00
CA ASN A 158 28.81 7.08 -4.21
C ASN A 158 30.26 6.64 -3.94
N ALA A 159 30.66 6.50 -2.66
CA ALA A 159 31.94 6.00 -2.24
C ALA A 159 31.86 4.52 -1.84
N ASN A 160 32.90 3.74 -2.15
CA ASN A 160 33.00 2.33 -1.77
C ASN A 160 33.08 2.19 -0.25
N GLY A 161 31.95 1.90 0.40
CA GLY A 161 31.85 1.69 1.85
C GLY A 161 31.23 2.91 2.55
N ALA A 162 29.91 2.97 2.59
CA ALA A 162 29.22 4.10 3.21
C ALA A 162 29.35 4.02 4.73
N THR A 163 29.91 5.07 5.35
CA THR A 163 29.87 5.24 6.81
C THR A 163 28.55 5.90 7.17
N TRP A 164 27.89 5.40 8.20
CA TRP A 164 26.55 5.81 8.59
C TRP A 164 26.52 6.43 9.97
N ILE A 165 25.57 7.34 10.17
CA ILE A 165 25.25 7.93 11.47
C ILE A 165 23.73 7.95 11.68
N GLN A 166 23.29 7.74 12.92
CA GLN A 166 21.87 7.74 13.30
C GLN A 166 21.55 8.97 14.15
N CYS A 167 20.46 9.66 13.83
CA CYS A 167 19.96 10.78 14.63
C CYS A 167 19.34 10.28 15.93
N ASP A 168 19.78 10.79 17.08
CA ASP A 168 19.29 10.34 18.38
C ASP A 168 17.82 10.72 18.64
N ASN A 169 17.29 11.74 17.96
CA ASN A 169 15.89 12.15 18.09
C ASN A 169 14.96 11.42 17.10
N CYS A 170 15.18 11.55 15.79
CA CYS A 170 14.27 10.96 14.79
C CYS A 170 14.60 9.51 14.43
N GLN A 171 15.71 8.97 14.94
CA GLN A 171 16.19 7.60 14.70
C GLN A 171 16.49 7.29 13.22
N GLY A 172 16.51 8.32 12.37
CA GLY A 172 16.86 8.21 10.95
C GLY A 172 18.36 7.97 10.75
N TRP A 173 18.68 7.08 9.80
CA TRP A 173 20.05 6.78 9.39
C TRP A 173 20.45 7.60 8.17
N PHE A 174 21.67 8.14 8.17
CA PHE A 174 22.21 8.97 7.11
C PHE A 174 23.61 8.52 6.74
N HIS A 175 23.98 8.65 5.46
CA HIS A 175 25.40 8.62 5.09
C HIS A 175 26.07 9.87 5.64
N ILE A 176 27.27 9.71 6.18
CA ILE A 176 28.05 10.83 6.72
C ILE A 176 28.32 11.88 5.64
N GLU A 177 28.57 11.47 4.39
CA GLU A 177 28.76 12.41 3.28
C GLU A 177 27.47 13.16 2.91
N CYS A 178 26.30 12.55 3.13
CA CYS A 178 25.01 13.18 2.85
C CYS A 178 24.71 14.31 3.84
N VAL A 179 25.21 14.23 5.07
CA VAL A 179 25.06 15.29 6.07
C VAL A 179 26.28 16.21 6.14
N GLU A 180 27.12 16.19 5.10
CA GLU A 180 28.30 17.04 4.93
C GLU A 180 29.26 17.03 6.13
N MET A 181 29.33 15.90 6.83
CA MET A 181 30.14 15.75 8.03
C MET A 181 31.53 15.24 7.66
N ALA A 182 32.58 15.90 8.14
CA ALA A 182 33.94 15.40 7.97
C ALA A 182 34.18 14.21 8.91
N GLN A 183 35.13 13.35 8.56
CA GLN A 183 35.44 12.16 9.36
C GLN A 183 35.94 12.49 10.77
N GLU A 184 36.49 13.69 10.95
CA GLU A 184 36.96 14.24 12.22
C GLU A 184 35.80 14.72 13.13
N ASP A 185 34.64 15.02 12.53
CA ASP A 185 33.46 15.55 13.22
C ASP A 185 32.46 14.46 13.63
N ILE A 186 32.77 13.19 13.31
CA ILE A 186 31.92 12.05 13.67
C ILE A 186 31.96 11.91 15.20
N PRO A 187 30.82 12.08 15.90
CA PRO A 187 30.81 11.97 17.34
C PRO A 187 31.18 10.55 17.78
N ASP A 188 32.05 10.46 18.79
CA ASP A 188 32.24 9.22 19.54
C ASP A 188 30.91 8.80 20.16
N GLN A 189 30.74 7.50 20.46
CA GLN A 189 29.49 6.89 20.99
C GLN A 189 28.87 7.53 22.25
N LYS A 190 29.48 8.57 22.82
CA LYS A 190 29.05 9.27 24.03
C LYS A 190 28.45 10.65 23.78
N VAL A 191 28.45 11.13 22.54
CA VAL A 191 27.96 12.48 22.19
C VAL A 191 26.72 12.32 21.32
N GLU A 192 25.61 12.93 21.75
CA GLU A 192 24.38 12.94 20.98
C GLU A 192 24.57 13.67 19.65
N TRP A 193 24.03 13.10 18.58
CA TRP A 193 23.97 13.70 17.27
C TRP A 193 22.52 13.91 16.82
N LEU A 194 22.20 15.14 16.43
CA LEU A 194 20.91 15.52 15.87
C LEU A 194 21.11 15.89 14.40
N CYS A 195 20.27 15.31 13.52
CA CYS A 195 20.26 15.72 12.12
C CYS A 195 19.67 17.14 11.98
N GLN A 196 19.98 17.82 10.87
CA GLN A 196 19.57 19.21 10.60
C GLN A 196 18.03 19.47 10.57
N TRP A 197 17.22 18.43 10.69
CA TRP A 197 15.76 18.51 10.72
C TRP A 197 15.16 18.26 12.11
N CYS A 198 15.99 17.99 13.13
CA CYS A 198 15.63 17.87 14.55
C CYS A 198 16.09 19.12 15.30
#